data_AF-F7CIU5-F1
#
_entry.id   AF-F7CIU5-F1
#
_cell.length_a   1.000
_cell.length_b   1.000
_cell.length_c   1.000
_cell.angle_alpha   90.00
_cell.angle_beta   90.00
_cell.angle_gamma   90.00
#
_symmetry.space_group_name_H-M   'P 1'
#
loop_
_entity.id
_entity.type
_entity.pdbx_description
1 polymer ?
#
loop_
_entity_poly.entity_id
_entity_poly.type
_entity_poly.pdbx_seq_one_letter_code
_entity_poly.pdbx_strand_id
1 'polypeptide(L)'
;MSVHAMCYESQFFEFTPQTCILRVYIAFQDYLFEMLLVVEKVIMKKLESMEGSKISHFQIRESTEKYLNFIKERFNILFQKMESWLLKLVLSIPSNVLLLEDKVHAQYSYSKEEFEHLQTETETLQKKCKAESLAKQRLLAELEEQKQVQAELEKTLTWFDGLDKICREHGNIDLKESFGFMTQTSRKLQDKVKEIDMKHKKLKVDGSTLTPICPRIRKLK
;
A
#
# COMPACT_ATOMS: atom_id res chain seq x y z
N MET A 1 -5.29 45.55 26.15
CA MET A 1 -4.77 45.54 24.76
C MET A 1 -5.20 44.22 24.16
N SER A 2 -6.02 44.21 23.10
CA SER A 2 -6.33 42.95 22.42
C SER A 2 -5.02 42.42 21.83
N VAL A 3 -4.61 41.25 22.29
CA VAL A 3 -3.33 40.65 21.90
C VAL A 3 -3.57 39.98 20.55
N HIS A 4 -3.41 40.72 19.46
CA HIS A 4 -3.33 40.10 18.15
C HIS A 4 -1.97 39.40 18.07
N ALA A 5 -1.99 38.07 18.14
CA ALA A 5 -0.78 37.24 18.19
C ALA A 5 0.05 37.21 16.89
N MET A 6 -0.46 37.78 15.78
CA MET A 6 0.18 37.81 14.45
C MET A 6 0.74 36.44 14.02
N CYS A 7 -0.05 35.37 14.16
CA CYS A 7 0.38 34.01 13.88
C CYS A 7 0.74 33.79 12.39
N TYR A 8 0.03 34.46 11.48
CA TYR A 8 0.25 34.32 10.04
C TYR A 8 1.56 34.98 9.61
N GLU A 9 1.82 36.18 10.14
CA GLU A 9 3.08 36.88 9.97
C GLU A 9 4.24 36.05 10.55
N SER A 10 4.02 35.41 11.69
CA SER A 10 5.03 34.58 12.35
C SER A 10 5.38 33.33 11.55
N GLN A 11 4.44 32.79 10.76
CA GLN A 11 4.71 31.69 9.82
C GLN A 11 5.68 32.14 8.72
N PHE A 12 5.53 33.36 8.20
CA PHE A 12 6.40 33.88 7.15
C PHE A 12 7.77 34.36 7.66
N PHE A 13 7.80 35.06 8.79
CA PHE A 13 9.03 35.66 9.33
C PHE A 13 9.83 34.71 10.23
N GLU A 14 9.24 33.58 10.64
CA GLU A 14 9.81 32.64 11.64
C GLU A 14 10.05 33.26 13.03
N PHE A 15 9.59 34.49 13.24
CA PHE A 15 9.57 35.17 14.53
C PHE A 15 8.29 36.01 14.65
N THR A 16 7.88 36.30 15.89
CA THR A 16 6.75 37.19 16.11
C THR A 16 7.19 38.65 15.93
N PRO A 17 6.48 39.46 15.11
CA PRO A 17 6.82 40.88 14.92
C PRO A 17 7.00 41.66 16.24
N GLN A 18 6.20 41.34 17.26
CA GLN A 18 6.27 41.96 18.58
C GLN A 18 7.61 41.66 19.28
N THR A 19 8.14 40.44 19.17
CA THR A 19 9.45 40.10 19.73
C THR A 19 10.58 40.81 18.98
N CYS A 20 10.47 40.96 17.67
CA CYS A 20 11.43 41.75 16.89
C CYS A 20 11.45 43.22 17.35
N ILE A 21 10.29 43.86 17.44
CA ILE A 21 10.16 45.24 17.92
C ILE A 21 10.69 45.39 19.36
N LEU A 22 10.42 44.44 20.25
CA LEU A 22 10.94 44.47 21.61
C LEU A 22 12.48 44.44 21.65
N ARG A 23 13.11 43.60 20.82
CA ARG A 23 14.59 43.56 20.73
C ARG A 23 15.15 44.89 20.21
N VAL A 24 14.50 45.48 19.22
CA VAL A 24 14.86 46.79 18.69
C VAL A 24 14.70 47.88 19.76
N TYR A 25 13.60 47.88 20.51
CA TYR A 25 13.35 48.80 21.63
C TYR A 25 14.48 48.75 22.67
N ILE A 26 14.84 47.54 23.10
CA ILE A 26 15.92 47.33 24.09
C ILE A 26 17.24 47.84 23.54
N ALA A 27 17.59 47.51 22.29
CA ALA A 27 18.83 47.98 21.67
C ALA A 27 18.92 49.50 21.61
N PHE A 28 17.84 50.19 21.18
CA PHE A 28 17.80 51.65 21.19
C PHE A 28 17.94 52.23 22.61
N GLN A 29 17.27 51.61 23.58
CA GLN A 29 17.34 52.05 24.96
C GLN A 29 18.76 51.91 25.53
N ASP A 30 19.44 50.79 25.26
CA ASP A 30 20.81 50.55 25.70
C ASP A 30 21.78 51.57 25.09
N TYR A 31 21.68 51.83 23.77
CA TYR A 31 22.50 52.87 23.12
C TYR A 31 22.26 54.27 23.69
N LEU A 32 21.01 54.58 24.06
CA LEU A 32 20.67 55.87 24.65
C LEU A 32 21.35 56.06 26.01
N PHE A 33 21.36 55.01 26.84
CA PHE A 33 22.06 55.04 28.13
C PHE A 33 23.57 55.11 27.94
N GLU A 34 24.14 54.32 27.03
CA GLU A 34 25.58 54.34 26.74
C GLU A 34 26.04 55.72 26.28
N MET A 35 25.33 56.34 25.33
CA MET A 35 25.65 57.68 24.85
C MET A 35 25.59 58.71 25.96
N LEU A 36 24.59 58.63 26.83
CA LEU A 36 24.46 59.58 27.92
C LEU A 36 25.59 59.43 28.96
N LEU A 37 26.02 58.19 29.25
CA LEU A 37 27.19 57.93 30.09
C LEU A 37 28.47 58.50 29.47
N VAL A 38 28.62 58.42 28.15
CA VAL A 38 29.77 59.04 27.44
C VAL A 38 29.73 60.57 27.58
N VAL A 39 28.56 61.19 27.37
CA VAL A 39 28.39 62.64 27.54
C VAL A 39 28.73 63.07 28.96
N GLU A 40 28.21 62.36 29.98
CA GLU A 40 28.49 62.64 31.39
C GLU A 40 30.01 62.57 31.68
N LYS A 41 30.69 61.52 31.20
CA LYS A 41 32.14 61.36 31.34
C LYS A 41 32.93 62.47 30.66
N VAL A 42 32.51 62.90 29.46
CA VAL A 42 33.18 63.99 28.73
C VAL A 42 33.01 65.32 29.46
N ILE A 43 31.81 65.61 29.97
CA ILE A 43 31.53 66.82 30.76
C ILE A 43 32.40 66.82 32.02
N MET A 44 32.45 65.70 32.77
CA MET A 44 33.29 65.58 33.96
C MET A 44 34.76 65.85 33.67
N LYS A 45 35.34 65.19 32.65
CA LYS A 45 36.74 65.40 32.25
C LYS A 45 37.04 66.84 31.85
N LYS A 46 36.11 67.51 31.17
CA LYS A 46 36.27 68.92 30.78
C LYS A 46 36.18 69.85 31.99
N LEU A 47 35.34 69.54 32.96
CA LEU A 47 35.23 70.32 34.18
C LEU A 47 36.48 70.23 35.06
N GLU A 48 37.04 69.03 35.20
CA GLU A 48 38.32 68.80 35.90
C GLU A 48 39.48 69.60 35.30
N SER A 49 39.43 69.87 33.99
CA SER A 49 40.44 70.68 33.29
C SER A 49 40.28 72.20 33.44
N MET A 50 39.19 72.68 34.06
CA MET A 50 38.94 74.11 34.27
C MET A 50 39.28 74.53 35.71
N GLU A 51 40.30 75.35 35.87
CA GLU A 51 40.66 75.91 37.18
C GLU A 51 39.55 76.86 37.69
N GLY A 52 39.01 76.59 38.88
CA GLY A 52 38.02 77.43 39.55
C GLY A 52 36.55 77.00 39.42
N SER A 53 36.24 75.84 38.82
CA SER A 53 34.87 75.35 38.75
C SER A 53 34.35 74.90 40.13
N LYS A 54 33.19 75.42 40.55
CA LYS A 54 32.52 75.08 41.83
C LYS A 54 31.42 74.01 41.70
N ILE A 55 31.25 73.42 40.51
CA ILE A 55 30.17 72.47 40.23
C ILE A 55 30.56 71.11 40.79
N SER A 56 29.66 70.52 41.58
CA SER A 56 29.87 69.18 42.15
C SER A 56 29.54 68.09 41.12
N HIS A 57 30.27 66.97 41.15
CA HIS A 57 29.94 65.77 40.36
C HIS A 57 28.49 65.32 40.59
N PHE A 58 27.97 65.51 41.81
CA PHE A 58 26.58 65.19 42.13
C PHE A 58 25.58 66.02 41.32
N GLN A 59 25.86 67.32 41.10
CA GLN A 59 24.99 68.21 40.31
C GLN A 59 24.98 67.83 38.83
N ILE A 60 26.12 67.38 38.30
CA ILE A 60 26.23 66.87 36.93
C ILE A 60 25.41 65.58 36.79
N ARG A 61 25.54 64.67 37.76
CA ARG A 61 24.80 63.41 37.78
C ARG A 61 23.29 63.65 37.84
N GLU A 62 22.84 64.50 38.76
CA GLU A 62 21.43 64.87 38.89
C GLU A 62 20.88 65.51 37.60
N SER A 63 21.65 66.39 36.97
CA SER A 63 21.26 67.02 35.71
C SER A 63 21.18 66.01 34.56
N THR A 64 22.12 65.05 34.52
CA THR A 64 22.15 63.98 33.52
C THR A 64 20.95 63.05 33.68
N GLU A 65 20.58 62.68 34.92
CA GLU A 65 19.40 61.88 35.20
C GLU A 65 18.09 62.59 34.86
N LYS A 66 17.98 63.90 35.14
CA LYS A 66 16.83 64.71 34.71
C LYS A 66 16.69 64.71 33.18
N TYR A 67 17.80 64.91 32.46
CA TYR A 67 17.80 64.88 31.00
C TYR A 67 17.48 63.49 30.44
N LEU A 68 18.00 62.43 31.08
CA LEU A 68 17.70 61.04 30.72
C LEU A 68 16.21 60.76 30.80
N ASN A 69 15.55 61.17 31.88
CA ASN A 69 14.12 60.95 32.06
C ASN A 69 13.31 61.68 30.99
N PHE A 70 13.67 62.94 30.69
CA PHE A 70 13.05 63.70 29.61
C PHE A 70 13.20 63.01 28.24
N ILE A 71 14.39 62.52 27.93
CA ILE A 71 14.65 61.83 26.66
C ILE A 71 13.93 60.48 26.59
N LYS A 72 13.89 59.71 27.68
CA LYS A 72 13.20 58.42 27.74
C LYS A 72 11.70 58.57 27.49
N GLU A 73 11.07 59.58 28.08
CA GLU A 73 9.65 59.84 27.86
C GLU A 73 9.36 60.19 26.41
N ARG A 74 10.18 61.08 25.82
CA ARG A 74 10.06 61.45 24.40
C ARG A 74 10.35 60.28 23.46
N PHE A 75 11.36 59.46 23.78
CA PHE A 75 11.70 58.25 23.06
C PHE A 75 10.53 57.27 23.05
N ASN A 76 9.91 56.99 24.21
CA ASN A 76 8.78 56.06 24.30
C ASN A 76 7.61 56.50 23.42
N ILE A 77 7.26 57.79 23.41
CA ILE A 77 6.18 58.31 22.58
C ILE A 77 6.49 58.15 21.08
N LEU A 78 7.73 58.43 20.68
CA LEU A 78 8.15 58.29 19.28
C LEU A 78 8.24 56.81 18.86
N PHE A 79 8.78 55.98 19.75
CA PHE A 79 8.93 54.55 19.51
C PHE A 79 7.56 53.88 19.36
N GLN A 80 6.57 54.20 20.19
CA GLN A 80 5.21 53.67 20.05
C GLN A 80 4.58 53.99 18.67
N LYS A 81 4.82 55.20 18.15
CA LYS A 81 4.36 55.57 16.80
C LYS A 81 5.09 54.76 15.72
N MET A 82 6.41 54.63 15.85
CA MET A 82 7.23 53.85 14.94
C MET A 82 6.86 52.37 14.96
N GLU A 83 6.67 51.78 16.14
CA GLU A 83 6.17 50.42 16.35
C GLU A 83 4.85 50.20 15.61
N SER A 84 3.89 51.11 15.77
CA SER A 84 2.60 51.01 15.08
C SER A 84 2.77 51.01 13.55
N TRP A 85 3.71 51.79 13.02
CA TRP A 85 3.98 51.85 11.58
C TRP A 85 4.71 50.60 11.08
N LEU A 86 5.73 50.15 11.80
CA LEU A 86 6.48 48.94 11.45
C LEU A 86 5.56 47.72 11.45
N LEU A 87 4.71 47.58 12.46
CA LEU A 87 3.76 46.48 12.56
C LEU A 87 2.68 46.51 11.46
N LYS A 88 2.27 47.69 10.97
CA LYS A 88 1.20 47.83 9.97
C LYS A 88 1.67 47.88 8.52
N LEU A 89 2.92 48.25 8.26
CA LEU A 89 3.41 48.50 6.91
C LEU A 89 4.54 47.56 6.50
N VAL A 90 5.32 47.06 7.46
CA VAL A 90 6.53 46.27 7.19
C VAL A 90 6.35 44.83 7.65
N LEU A 91 5.88 44.64 8.87
CA LEU A 91 5.79 43.33 9.53
C LEU A 91 4.36 42.76 9.52
N SER A 92 3.48 43.27 8.66
CA SER A 92 2.13 42.75 8.44
C SER A 92 2.03 42.10 7.08
N ILE A 93 1.35 40.96 7.01
CA ILE A 93 0.94 40.37 5.74
C ILE A 93 -0.46 40.90 5.42
N PRO A 94 -0.67 41.54 4.25
CA PRO A 94 -1.99 41.98 3.85
C PRO A 94 -2.96 40.79 3.74
N SER A 95 -4.22 40.96 4.19
CA SER A 95 -5.23 39.89 4.16
C SER A 95 -5.59 39.40 2.76
N ASN A 96 -5.23 40.16 1.72
CA ASN A 96 -5.40 39.80 0.32
C ASN A 96 -4.22 39.00 -0.26
N VAL A 97 -3.15 38.81 0.49
CA VAL A 97 -1.97 38.05 0.08
C VAL A 97 -1.98 36.70 0.76
N LEU A 98 -1.94 35.66 -0.05
CA LEU A 98 -1.79 34.29 0.41
C LEU A 98 -0.31 33.90 0.31
N LEU A 99 0.21 33.33 1.39
CA LEU A 99 1.55 32.76 1.41
C LEU A 99 1.67 31.57 0.44
N LEU A 100 2.90 31.28 0.01
CA LEU A 100 3.16 30.23 -0.98
C LEU A 100 2.78 28.86 -0.43
N GLU A 101 3.01 28.66 0.87
CA GLU A 101 2.68 27.45 1.62
C GLU A 101 1.17 27.16 1.57
N ASP A 102 0.35 28.21 1.60
CA ASP A 102 -1.10 28.07 1.63
C ASP A 102 -1.76 28.05 0.25
N LYS A 103 -1.00 28.22 -0.83
CA LYS A 103 -1.54 28.16 -2.21
C LYS A 103 -2.29 26.87 -2.48
N VAL A 104 -1.85 25.76 -1.90
CA VAL A 104 -2.53 24.46 -2.03
C VAL A 104 -3.94 24.53 -1.44
N HIS A 105 -4.13 25.23 -0.32
CA HIS A 105 -5.43 25.39 0.33
C HIS A 105 -6.39 26.27 -0.48
N ALA A 106 -5.88 27.28 -1.21
CA ALA A 106 -6.71 28.09 -2.10
C ALA A 106 -7.00 27.43 -3.46
N GLN A 107 -6.02 26.69 -4.01
CA GLN A 107 -6.18 26.01 -5.30
C GLN A 107 -7.06 24.77 -5.18
N TYR A 108 -6.97 24.06 -4.06
CA TYR A 108 -7.71 22.84 -3.77
C TYR A 108 -8.46 22.99 -2.45
N SER A 109 -9.43 23.90 -2.43
CA SER A 109 -10.33 24.07 -1.30
C SER A 109 -11.28 22.88 -1.22
N TYR A 110 -10.90 21.86 -0.46
CA TYR A 110 -11.78 20.73 -0.14
C TYR A 110 -12.64 21.06 1.07
N SER A 111 -13.95 20.84 0.94
CA SER A 111 -14.82 20.79 2.10
C SER A 111 -14.50 19.56 2.95
N LYS A 112 -14.84 19.62 4.24
CA LYS A 112 -14.65 18.49 5.15
C LYS A 112 -15.43 17.26 4.67
N GLU A 113 -16.61 17.45 4.11
CA GLU A 113 -17.48 16.38 3.60
C GLU A 113 -16.86 15.69 2.37
N GLU A 114 -16.31 16.45 1.43
CA GLU A 114 -15.61 15.89 0.26
C GLU A 114 -14.35 15.14 0.66
N PHE A 115 -13.63 15.62 1.68
CA PHE A 115 -12.45 14.92 2.21
C PHE A 115 -12.85 13.59 2.89
N GLU A 116 -13.91 13.59 3.70
CA GLU A 116 -14.46 12.38 4.31
C GLU A 116 -14.94 11.38 3.24
N HIS A 117 -15.63 11.86 2.20
CA HIS A 117 -16.01 11.03 1.06
C HIS A 117 -14.79 10.40 0.38
N LEU A 118 -13.76 11.19 0.05
CA LEU A 118 -12.54 10.70 -0.59
C LEU A 118 -11.81 9.66 0.28
N GLN A 119 -11.81 9.86 1.61
CA GLN A 119 -11.24 8.91 2.55
C GLN A 119 -11.99 7.57 2.50
N THR A 120 -13.33 7.61 2.55
CA THR A 120 -14.15 6.39 2.45
C THR A 120 -13.96 5.69 1.11
N GLU A 121 -13.93 6.44 0.00
CA GLU A 121 -13.70 5.91 -1.34
C GLU A 121 -12.35 5.19 -1.41
N THR A 122 -11.28 5.82 -0.91
CA THR A 122 -9.93 5.26 -0.85
C THR A 122 -9.92 3.92 -0.08
N GLU A 123 -10.57 3.86 1.07
CA GLU A 123 -10.68 2.63 1.86
C GLU A 123 -11.46 1.54 1.12
N THR A 124 -12.56 1.89 0.44
CA THR A 124 -13.34 0.92 -0.34
C THR A 124 -12.56 0.38 -1.52
N LEU A 125 -11.83 1.23 -2.24
CA LEU A 125 -10.98 0.83 -3.37
C LEU A 125 -9.85 -0.08 -2.89
N GLN A 126 -9.20 0.24 -1.77
CA GLN A 126 -8.16 -0.60 -1.21
C GLN A 126 -8.67 -1.99 -0.82
N LYS A 127 -9.89 -2.08 -0.28
CA LYS A 127 -10.54 -3.38 0.01
C LYS A 127 -10.85 -4.15 -1.28
N LYS A 128 -11.35 -3.49 -2.31
CA LYS A 128 -11.61 -4.10 -3.62
C LYS A 128 -10.34 -4.65 -4.26
N CYS A 129 -9.26 -3.87 -4.31
CA CYS A 129 -7.98 -4.34 -4.85
C CYS A 129 -7.43 -5.57 -4.12
N LYS A 130 -7.59 -5.64 -2.78
CA LYS A 130 -7.20 -6.83 -2.01
C LYS A 130 -8.06 -8.04 -2.37
N ALA A 131 -9.38 -7.87 -2.49
CA ALA A 131 -10.28 -8.94 -2.89
C ALA A 131 -9.99 -9.45 -4.31
N GLU A 132 -9.74 -8.55 -5.26
CA GLU A 132 -9.36 -8.90 -6.64
C GLU A 132 -8.02 -9.65 -6.69
N SER A 133 -7.05 -9.26 -5.86
CA SER A 133 -5.75 -9.95 -5.77
C SER A 133 -5.93 -11.38 -5.26
N LEU A 134 -6.77 -11.59 -4.25
CA LEU A 134 -7.10 -12.93 -3.73
C LEU A 134 -7.88 -13.76 -4.77
N ALA A 135 -8.85 -13.16 -5.46
CA ALA A 135 -9.60 -13.81 -6.52
C ALA A 135 -8.67 -14.28 -7.65
N LYS A 136 -7.73 -13.43 -8.07
CA LYS A 136 -6.69 -13.79 -9.04
C LYS A 136 -5.86 -14.98 -8.59
N GLN A 137 -5.42 -15.00 -7.33
CA GLN A 137 -4.65 -16.13 -6.78
C GLN A 137 -5.48 -17.42 -6.80
N ARG A 138 -6.77 -17.35 -6.45
CA ARG A 138 -7.67 -18.51 -6.49
C ARG A 138 -7.85 -19.04 -7.91
N LEU A 139 -8.07 -18.16 -8.89
CA LEU A 139 -8.20 -18.55 -10.30
C LEU A 139 -6.92 -19.21 -10.83
N LEU A 140 -5.74 -18.73 -10.42
CA LEU A 140 -4.47 -19.37 -10.78
C LEU A 140 -4.34 -20.77 -10.17
N ALA A 141 -4.75 -20.96 -8.92
CA ALA A 141 -4.75 -22.28 -8.28
C ALA A 141 -5.70 -23.26 -9.00
N GLU A 142 -6.92 -22.81 -9.31
CA GLU A 142 -7.91 -23.61 -10.04
C GLU A 142 -7.42 -24.00 -11.45
N LEU A 143 -6.71 -23.10 -12.13
CA LEU A 143 -6.11 -23.38 -13.43
C LEU A 143 -5.02 -24.45 -13.35
N GLU A 144 -4.21 -24.49 -12.30
CA GLU A 144 -3.23 -25.56 -12.11
C GLU A 144 -3.89 -26.89 -11.74
N GLU A 145 -4.95 -26.89 -10.93
CA GLU A 145 -5.76 -28.09 -10.67
C GLU A 145 -6.36 -28.64 -11.97
N GLN A 146 -6.90 -27.77 -12.84
CA GLN A 146 -7.47 -28.17 -14.12
C GLN A 146 -6.42 -28.81 -15.04
N LYS A 147 -5.20 -28.25 -15.11
CA LYS A 147 -4.10 -28.85 -15.87
C LYS A 147 -3.73 -30.24 -15.35
N GLN A 148 -3.72 -30.43 -14.03
CA GLN A 148 -3.43 -31.73 -13.44
C GLN A 148 -4.48 -32.77 -13.83
N VAL A 149 -5.77 -32.41 -13.72
CA VAL A 149 -6.87 -33.30 -14.12
C VAL A 149 -6.81 -33.62 -15.62
N GLN A 150 -6.51 -32.62 -16.46
CA GLN A 150 -6.32 -32.83 -17.89
C GLN A 150 -5.18 -33.81 -18.19
N ALA A 151 -4.03 -33.69 -17.50
CA ALA A 151 -2.92 -34.60 -17.67
C ALA A 151 -3.26 -36.05 -17.26
N GLU A 152 -4.07 -36.24 -16.21
CA GLU A 152 -4.55 -37.57 -15.80
C GLU A 152 -5.53 -38.17 -16.84
N LEU A 153 -6.40 -37.35 -17.43
CA LEU A 153 -7.28 -37.77 -18.52
C LEU A 153 -6.48 -38.16 -19.78
N GLU A 154 -5.48 -37.36 -20.16
CA GLU A 154 -4.58 -37.66 -21.29
C GLU A 154 -3.81 -38.96 -21.05
N LYS A 155 -3.27 -39.18 -19.84
CA LYS A 155 -2.68 -40.47 -19.48
C LYS A 155 -3.69 -41.59 -19.71
N THR A 156 -4.90 -41.47 -19.18
CA THR A 156 -5.94 -42.51 -19.32
C THR A 156 -6.25 -42.80 -20.80
N LEU A 157 -6.32 -41.77 -21.65
CA LEU A 157 -6.47 -41.95 -23.09
C LEU A 157 -5.29 -42.71 -23.70
N THR A 158 -4.04 -42.37 -23.34
CA THR A 158 -2.87 -43.10 -23.84
C THR A 158 -2.84 -44.57 -23.38
N TRP A 159 -3.38 -44.88 -22.20
CA TRP A 159 -3.56 -46.28 -21.76
C TRP A 159 -4.55 -47.02 -22.65
N PHE A 160 -5.68 -46.40 -23.01
CA PHE A 160 -6.65 -46.98 -23.94
C PHE A 160 -6.05 -47.18 -25.33
N ASP A 161 -5.34 -46.18 -25.87
CA ASP A 161 -4.66 -46.29 -27.17
C ASP A 161 -3.60 -47.40 -27.16
N GLY A 162 -2.86 -47.54 -26.06
CA GLY A 162 -1.89 -48.61 -25.85
C GLY A 162 -2.53 -50.00 -25.81
N LEU A 163 -3.66 -50.15 -25.11
CA LEU A 163 -4.43 -51.39 -25.07
C LEU A 163 -4.94 -51.78 -26.46
N ASP A 164 -5.55 -50.82 -27.17
CA ASP A 164 -6.02 -51.03 -28.54
C ASP A 164 -4.89 -51.43 -29.47
N LYS A 165 -3.70 -50.82 -29.33
CA LYS A 165 -2.52 -51.18 -30.12
C LYS A 165 -2.07 -52.61 -29.84
N ILE A 166 -1.98 -53.03 -28.58
CA ILE A 166 -1.62 -54.40 -28.20
C ILE A 166 -2.62 -55.41 -28.77
N CYS A 167 -3.92 -55.11 -28.71
CA CYS A 167 -4.96 -55.97 -29.30
C CYS A 167 -4.80 -56.12 -30.81
N ARG A 168 -4.51 -55.02 -31.53
CA ARG A 168 -4.24 -55.04 -32.97
C ARG A 168 -2.97 -55.83 -33.31
N GLU A 169 -1.89 -55.68 -32.54
CA GLU A 169 -0.63 -56.42 -32.74
C GLU A 169 -0.80 -57.93 -32.57
N HIS A 170 -1.68 -58.37 -31.66
CA HIS A 170 -2.02 -59.79 -31.46
C HIS A 170 -3.12 -60.29 -32.41
N GLY A 171 -3.46 -59.52 -33.46
CA GLY A 171 -4.38 -59.92 -34.52
C GLY A 171 -5.88 -59.78 -34.18
N ASN A 172 -6.23 -59.21 -33.03
CA ASN A 172 -7.62 -58.93 -32.64
C ASN A 172 -7.93 -57.45 -32.84
N ILE A 173 -8.30 -57.09 -34.07
CA ILE A 173 -8.52 -55.68 -34.48
C ILE A 173 -9.79 -55.09 -33.85
N ASP A 174 -10.83 -55.90 -33.67
CA ASP A 174 -12.00 -55.56 -32.87
C ASP A 174 -12.35 -56.77 -31.98
N LEU A 175 -12.12 -56.59 -30.67
CA LEU A 175 -12.45 -57.62 -29.69
C LEU A 175 -13.93 -57.98 -29.75
N LYS A 176 -14.83 -57.02 -30.01
CA LYS A 176 -16.27 -57.26 -30.07
C LYS A 176 -16.62 -58.19 -31.24
N GLU A 177 -16.05 -57.95 -32.42
CA GLU A 177 -16.24 -58.81 -33.59
C GLU A 177 -15.57 -60.17 -33.40
N SER A 178 -14.37 -60.22 -32.81
CA SER A 178 -13.63 -61.45 -32.52
C SER A 178 -14.39 -62.35 -31.53
N PHE A 179 -14.87 -61.78 -30.41
CA PHE A 179 -15.72 -62.49 -29.45
C PHE A 179 -17.05 -62.91 -30.07
N GLY A 180 -17.64 -62.07 -30.94
CA GLY A 180 -18.86 -62.39 -31.68
C GLY A 180 -18.67 -63.60 -32.60
N PHE A 181 -17.60 -63.62 -33.40
CA PHE A 181 -17.24 -64.72 -34.28
C PHE A 181 -16.96 -66.01 -33.49
N MET A 182 -16.18 -65.91 -32.41
CA MET A 182 -15.87 -67.06 -31.55
C MET A 182 -17.15 -67.65 -30.94
N THR A 183 -18.07 -66.82 -30.46
CA THR A 183 -19.35 -67.26 -29.88
C THR A 183 -20.22 -67.95 -30.93
N GLN A 184 -20.29 -67.41 -32.14
CA GLN A 184 -21.08 -68.01 -33.23
C GLN A 184 -20.49 -69.34 -33.70
N THR A 185 -19.17 -69.42 -33.81
CA THR A 185 -18.46 -70.63 -34.25
C THR A 185 -18.53 -71.72 -33.18
N SER A 186 -18.39 -71.36 -31.91
CA SER A 186 -18.60 -72.25 -30.77
C SER A 186 -20.03 -72.82 -30.75
N ARG A 187 -21.05 -72.00 -31.03
CA ARG A 187 -22.44 -72.45 -31.16
C ARG A 187 -22.61 -73.48 -32.30
N LYS A 188 -22.08 -73.18 -33.49
CA LYS A 188 -22.12 -74.11 -34.64
C LYS A 188 -21.39 -75.42 -34.35
N LEU A 189 -20.25 -75.36 -33.65
CA LEU A 189 -19.51 -76.55 -33.23
C LEU A 189 -20.32 -77.36 -32.23
N GLN A 190 -20.93 -76.72 -31.24
CA GLN A 190 -21.79 -77.38 -30.26
C GLN A 190 -22.98 -78.08 -30.94
N ASP A 191 -23.58 -77.45 -31.95
CA ASP A 191 -24.67 -78.05 -32.73
C ASP A 191 -24.20 -79.25 -33.56
N LYS A 192 -23.03 -79.17 -34.19
CA LYS A 192 -22.43 -80.31 -34.91
C LYS A 192 -22.01 -81.45 -33.97
N VAL A 193 -21.48 -81.15 -32.79
CA VAL A 193 -21.16 -82.16 -31.76
C VAL A 193 -22.44 -82.87 -31.31
N LYS A 194 -23.53 -82.13 -31.06
CA LYS A 194 -24.84 -82.72 -30.78
C LYS A 194 -25.34 -83.59 -31.94
N GLU A 195 -25.13 -83.17 -33.18
CA GLU A 195 -25.52 -83.93 -34.37
C GLU A 195 -24.70 -85.21 -34.55
N ILE A 196 -23.39 -85.16 -34.29
CA ILE A 196 -22.50 -86.34 -34.26
C ILE A 196 -22.91 -87.29 -33.15
N ASP A 197 -23.25 -86.78 -31.96
CA ASP A 197 -23.68 -87.61 -30.84
C ASP A 197 -25.05 -88.28 -31.11
N MET A 198 -25.96 -87.56 -31.81
CA MET A 198 -27.22 -88.11 -32.32
C MET A 198 -27.00 -89.16 -33.42
N LYS A 199 -26.07 -88.93 -34.36
CA LYS A 199 -25.72 -89.91 -35.42
C LYS A 199 -24.99 -91.12 -34.86
N HIS A 200 -24.16 -90.96 -33.84
CA HIS A 200 -23.52 -92.05 -33.12
C HIS A 200 -24.55 -92.90 -32.35
N LYS A 201 -25.59 -92.28 -31.78
CA LYS A 201 -26.75 -92.99 -31.23
C LYS A 201 -27.57 -93.71 -32.31
N LYS A 202 -27.71 -93.16 -33.52
CA LYS A 202 -28.40 -93.80 -34.67
C LYS A 202 -27.62 -94.98 -35.27
N LEU A 203 -26.29 -94.89 -35.34
CA LEU A 203 -25.42 -95.99 -35.76
C LEU A 203 -25.42 -97.19 -34.79
N LYS A 204 -25.83 -96.98 -33.52
CA LYS A 204 -26.12 -98.09 -32.60
C LYS A 204 -27.46 -98.78 -32.86
N VAL A 205 -28.33 -98.23 -33.72
CA VAL A 205 -29.68 -98.77 -34.01
C VAL A 205 -29.73 -99.56 -35.32
N ASP A 206 -28.94 -99.21 -36.35
CA ASP A 206 -28.93 -99.91 -37.66
C ASP A 206 -27.80 -100.95 -37.84
N GLY A 207 -27.30 -101.51 -36.74
CA GLY A 207 -26.27 -102.55 -36.73
C GLY A 207 -26.53 -103.60 -35.67
N SER A 208 -27.61 -104.36 -35.81
CA SER A 208 -27.80 -105.65 -35.11
C SER A 208 -28.09 -106.68 -36.20
N THR A 209 -27.27 -107.72 -36.41
CA THR A 209 -26.82 -108.78 -35.50
C THR A 209 -25.59 -109.47 -36.15
N LEU A 210 -24.54 -109.89 -35.44
CA LEU A 210 -24.48 -111.07 -34.57
C LEU A 210 -23.24 -111.00 -33.63
N THR A 211 -23.53 -110.89 -32.33
CA THR A 211 -22.99 -111.60 -31.13
C THR A 211 -21.54 -112.15 -31.06
N PRO A 212 -21.09 -112.56 -29.86
CA PRO A 212 -20.58 -111.77 -28.73
C PRO A 212 -19.08 -112.03 -28.52
N ILE A 213 -18.39 -111.28 -27.65
CA ILE A 213 -17.35 -111.75 -26.72
C ILE A 213 -16.94 -110.54 -25.87
N CYS A 214 -17.33 -110.59 -24.60
CA CYS A 214 -16.62 -109.95 -23.50
C CYS A 214 -15.90 -111.10 -22.75
N PRO A 215 -14.93 -110.87 -21.84
CA PRO A 215 -14.32 -109.59 -21.43
C PRO A 215 -12.77 -109.68 -21.30
N ARG A 216 -12.10 -108.54 -21.09
CA ARG A 216 -11.06 -108.47 -20.06
C ARG A 216 -10.74 -107.05 -19.61
N ILE A 217 -11.15 -106.81 -18.37
CA ILE A 217 -10.65 -105.83 -17.43
C ILE A 217 -9.11 -105.80 -17.45
N ARG A 218 -8.51 -104.60 -17.57
CA ARG A 218 -7.36 -104.20 -16.73
C ARG A 218 -7.48 -102.72 -16.37
N LYS A 219 -7.67 -102.51 -15.07
CA LYS A 219 -7.46 -101.26 -14.35
C LYS A 219 -5.95 -100.97 -14.20
N LEU A 220 -5.66 -99.70 -13.91
CA LEU A 220 -4.52 -99.13 -13.17
C LEU A 220 -3.23 -98.94 -13.98
N LYS A 221 -2.54 -97.79 -13.92
CA LYS A 221 -2.46 -96.72 -12.91
C LYS A 221 -2.54 -95.34 -13.55
#